data_AF-A0A933UT57-F1
#
_entry.id   AF-A0A933UT57-F1
#
_cell.length_a   1.000
_cell.length_b   1.000
_cell.length_c   1.000
_cell.angle_alpha   90.00
_cell.angle_beta   90.00
_cell.angle_gamma   90.00
#
_symmetry.space_group_name_H-M   'P 1'
#
loop_
_entity.id
_entity.type
_entity.pdbx_description
1 polymer ?
#
loop_
_entity_poly.entity_id
_entity_poly.type
_entity_poly.pdbx_seq_one_letter_code
_entity_poly.pdbx_strand_id
1 'polypeptide(L)' 'MAYPLIDPDFTHWQGDLDTKLIDRLGLTTRELGVEARSLMEHFYSGTSIFGMLDLIVRQHALKPAK' A
#
# COMPACT_ATOMS: atom_id res chain seq x y z
N MET A 1 -9.04 -5.17 -15.15
CA MET A 1 -9.85 -3.94 -15.08
C MET A 1 -9.02 -2.78 -15.63
N ALA A 2 -9.64 -1.84 -16.34
CA ALA A 2 -8.99 -0.58 -16.69
C ALA A 2 -9.25 0.41 -15.55
N TYR A 3 -8.20 0.86 -14.88
CA TYR A 3 -8.30 1.90 -13.86
C TYR A 3 -8.20 3.28 -14.52
N PRO A 4 -8.86 4.31 -13.97
CA PRO A 4 -8.62 5.68 -14.39
C PRO A 4 -7.13 6.03 -14.28
N LEU A 5 -6.65 6.81 -15.25
CA LEU A 5 -5.24 7.27 -15.31
C LEU A 5 -4.89 8.20 -14.14
N ILE A 6 -5.88 8.93 -13.62
CA ILE A 6 -5.75 9.82 -12.46
C ILE A 6 -6.98 9.57 -11.59
N ASP A 7 -6.73 9.15 -10.35
CA ASP A 7 -7.75 8.97 -9.32
C ASP A 7 -7.27 9.68 -8.04
N PRO A 8 -7.85 10.85 -7.72
CA PRO A 8 -7.48 11.61 -6.53
C PRO A 8 -7.73 10.84 -5.22
N ASP A 9 -8.79 10.03 -5.16
CA ASP A 9 -9.14 9.27 -3.97
C ASP A 9 -8.13 8.14 -3.74
N PHE A 10 -7.73 7.45 -4.81
CA PHE A 10 -6.62 6.50 -4.76
C PHE A 10 -5.31 7.17 -4.32
N THR A 11 -5.02 8.35 -4.87
CA THR A 11 -3.78 9.08 -4.56
C THR A 11 -3.72 9.48 -3.07
N HIS A 12 -4.83 9.97 -2.51
CA HIS A 12 -4.92 10.28 -1.09
C HIS A 12 -4.81 9.02 -0.22
N TRP A 13 -5.53 7.96 -0.59
CA TRP A 13 -5.49 6.68 0.11
C TRP A 13 -4.07 6.08 0.13
N GLN A 14 -3.35 6.16 -0.98
CA GLN A 14 -1.95 5.71 -1.06
C GLN A 14 -1.03 6.59 -0.20
N GLY A 15 -1.20 7.91 -0.21
CA GLY A 15 -0.41 8.83 0.62
C GLY A 15 -0.59 8.59 2.12
N ASP A 16 -1.82 8.31 2.56
CA ASP A 16 -2.12 7.95 3.94
C ASP A 16 -1.49 6.60 4.33
N LEU A 17 -1.51 5.63 3.40
CA LEU A 17 -0.87 4.33 3.60
C LEU A 17 0.66 4.49 3.73
N ASP A 18 1.29 5.25 2.84
CA ASP A 18 2.74 5.51 2.88
C ASP A 18 3.15 6.21 4.17
N THR A 19 2.37 7.21 4.62
CA THR A 19 2.62 7.89 5.91
C THR A 19 2.65 6.89 7.06
N LYS A 20 1.67 5.98 7.13
CA LYS A 20 1.61 4.96 8.19
C LYS A 20 2.72 3.90 8.07
N LEU A 21 3.13 3.55 6.86
CA LEU A 21 4.24 2.62 6.65
C LEU A 21 5.58 3.24 7.05
N ILE A 22 5.80 4.52 6.76
CA ILE A 22 6.97 5.26 7.25
C ILE A 22 7.00 5.26 8.78
N ASP A 23 5.87 5.56 9.43
CA ASP A 23 5.80 5.56 10.90
C ASP A 23 6.14 4.19 11.53
N ARG A 24 5.87 3.08 10.82
CA ARG A 24 6.05 1.71 11.35
C ARG A 24 7.35 1.03 10.92
N LEU A 25 7.77 1.24 9.68
CA LEU A 25 8.87 0.52 9.03
C LEU A 25 9.94 1.47 8.49
N GLY A 26 9.69 2.78 8.47
CA GLY A 26 10.60 3.77 7.87
C GLY A 26 10.65 3.72 6.34
N LEU A 27 9.71 3.04 5.69
CA LEU A 27 9.70 2.78 4.25
C LEU A 27 8.31 3.02 3.66
N THR A 28 8.27 3.43 2.40
CA THR A 28 7.05 3.58 1.58
C THR A 28 6.66 2.28 0.88
N THR A 29 5.44 2.21 0.35
CA THR A 29 4.98 1.11 -0.54
C THR A 29 5.94 0.87 -1.70
N ARG A 30 6.48 1.93 -2.32
CA ARG A 30 7.46 1.84 -3.41
C ARG A 30 8.76 1.20 -2.96
N GLU A 31 9.31 1.62 -1.83
CA GLU A 31 10.58 1.07 -1.30
C GLU A 31 10.45 -0.38 -0.85
N LEU A 32 9.25 -0.76 -0.39
CA LEU A 32 8.89 -2.14 -0.07
C LEU A 32 8.63 -3.01 -1.32
N GLY A 33 8.71 -2.43 -2.52
CA GLY A 33 8.48 -3.14 -3.78
C GLY A 33 7.02 -3.52 -4.02
N VAL A 34 6.07 -2.84 -3.37
CA VAL A 34 4.64 -3.07 -3.59
C VAL A 34 4.24 -2.46 -4.93
N GLU A 35 3.72 -3.31 -5.83
CA GLU A 35 3.30 -2.87 -7.15
C GLU A 35 2.06 -1.96 -7.07
N ALA A 36 2.09 -0.83 -7.78
CA ALA A 36 0.98 0.11 -7.85
C ALA A 36 -0.33 -0.56 -8.32
N ARG A 37 -0.24 -1.52 -9.24
CA ARG A 37 -1.40 -2.29 -9.70
C ARG A 37 -2.05 -3.09 -8.57
N SER A 38 -1.25 -3.70 -7.71
CA SER A 38 -1.75 -4.44 -6.54
C SER A 38 -2.45 -3.49 -5.56
N LEU A 39 -1.88 -2.30 -5.33
CA LEU A 39 -2.53 -1.25 -4.51
C LEU A 39 -3.88 -0.82 -5.10
N MET A 40 -3.96 -0.60 -6.41
CA MET A 40 -5.21 -0.24 -7.08
C MET A 40 -6.25 -1.36 -6.95
N GLU A 41 -5.86 -2.62 -7.12
CA GLU A 41 -6.76 -3.78 -6.94
C GLU A 41 -7.37 -3.82 -5.53
N HIS A 42 -6.57 -3.51 -4.50
CA HIS A 42 -7.04 -3.48 -3.11
C HIS A 42 -7.92 -2.25 -2.84
N PHE A 43 -7.55 -1.09 -3.38
CA PHE A 43 -8.35 0.13 -3.25
C PHE A 43 -9.75 -0.06 -3.86
N TYR A 44 -9.85 -0.52 -5.11
CA TYR A 44 -11.13 -0.72 -5.79
C TYR A 44 -11.93 -1.92 -5.25
N SER A 45 -11.31 -2.84 -4.53
CA SER A 45 -12.03 -3.90 -3.80
C SER A 45 -12.62 -3.41 -2.46
N GLY A 46 -12.36 -2.16 -2.07
CA GLY A 46 -12.84 -1.58 -0.81
C GLY A 46 -11.93 -1.87 0.39
N THR A 47 -10.68 -2.25 0.16
CA THR A 47 -9.72 -2.48 1.24
C THR A 47 -9.41 -1.17 1.95
N SER A 48 -9.55 -1.16 3.28
CA SER A 48 -9.19 0.00 4.09
C SER A 48 -7.67 0.18 4.17
N ILE A 49 -7.23 1.41 4.44
CA ILE A 49 -5.80 1.73 4.67
C ILE A 49 -5.22 0.84 5.77
N PHE A 50 -5.96 0.63 6.87
CA PHE A 50 -5.51 -0.20 7.98
C PHE A 50 -5.39 -1.68 7.62
N GLY A 51 -6.30 -2.19 6.79
CA GLY A 51 -6.24 -3.56 6.27
C GLY A 51 -5.01 -3.77 5.37
N MET A 52 -4.74 -2.82 4.47
CA MET A 52 -3.56 -2.90 3.61
C MET A 52 -2.25 -2.75 4.40
N LEU A 53 -2.22 -1.85 5.39
CA LEU A 53 -1.07 -1.69 6.28
C LEU A 53 -0.74 -2.98 7.01
N ASP A 54 -1.73 -3.65 7.62
CA ASP A 54 -1.53 -4.92 8.33
C ASP A 54 -1.05 -6.03 7.38
N LEU A 55 -1.61 -6.09 6.16
CA LEU A 55 -1.16 -7.03 5.12
C LEU A 55 0.33 -6.82 4.78
N ILE A 56 0.73 -5.59 4.47
CA ILE A 56 2.12 -5.27 4.08
C ILE A 56 3.08 -5.56 5.24
N VAL A 57 2.76 -5.10 6.45
CA VAL A 57 3.60 -5.31 7.63
C VAL A 57 3.79 -6.80 7.91
N ARG A 58 2.74 -7.61 7.81
CA ARG A 58 2.84 -9.07 7.98
C ARG A 58 3.70 -9.71 6.91
N GLN A 59 3.50 -9.35 5.64
CA GLN A 59 4.30 -9.88 4.53
C GLN A 59 5.78 -9.52 4.67
N HIS A 60 6.09 -8.31 5.14
CA HIS A 60 7.46 -7.87 5.37
C HIS A 60 8.07 -8.55 6.60
N ALA A 61 7.33 -8.70 7.70
CA ALA A 61 7.81 -9.43 8.88
C ALA A 61 8.11 -10.91 8.59
N LEU A 62 7.41 -11.52 7.63
CA LEU A 62 7.64 -12.90 7.18
C LEU A 62 8.81 -13.05 6.20
N LYS A 63 9.30 -11.96 5.61
CA LYS A 63 10.51 -11.95 4.78
C LYS A 63 11.68 -11.45 5.63
N PRO A 64 12.48 -12.32 6.27
CA PRO A 64 13.68 -11.86 6.97
C PRO A 64 14.59 -11.12 5.99
N ALA A 65 15.07 -9.94 6.40
CA ALA A 65 16.06 -9.17 5.67
C ALA A 65 17.24 -10.10 5.34
N LYS A 66 17.51 -10.26 4.05
CA LYS A 66 18.58 -11.12 3.53
C LYS A 66 19.89 -10.35 3.48
#